data_AF-A0A357LGP1-F1
#
_entry.id   AF-A0A357LGP1-F1
#
_cell.length_a   1.000
_cell.length_b   1.000
_cell.length_c   1.000
_cell.angle_alpha   90.00
_cell.angle_beta   90.00
_cell.angle_gamma   90.00
#
_symmetry.space_group_name_H-M   'P 1'
#
loop_
_entity.id
_entity.type
_entity.pdbx_description
1 polymer ?
#
loop_
_entity_poly.entity_id
_entity_poly.type
_entity_poly.pdbx_seq_one_letter_code
_entity_poly.pdbx_strand_id
1 'polypeptide(L)'
;GRLLIVTTEKADIALSRASAYEAAVTRIEGIVLAIDIGDAASNDRALAAFGAAPRGAPRIGEAIRETKETKIAVRVDLDRADDVRIDTGAAYFDHMLEQIAAHGGISLTLACEGDTQVDLHHTIEDCALALGQALSAALGERRGIARYGFTLPMDEAEAKVSIDLGGRPYSVFEGAFAAPLIGQYPTEMTAHVFRSLAQSIGAAIHVAVKGENDHHKTEACFKAFARALRAAITVEGDAVPSTKGAIL
;
A
#
# COMPACT_ATOMS: atom_id res chain seq x y z
N GLY A 1 6.92 -32.30 16.72
CA GLY A 1 6.50 -30.90 16.47
C GLY A 1 7.51 -29.97 17.08
N ARG A 2 7.65 -28.75 16.54
CA ARG A 2 8.32 -27.66 17.25
C ARG A 2 7.35 -27.17 18.33
N LEU A 3 7.82 -27.03 19.56
CA LEU A 3 7.01 -26.59 20.70
C LEU A 3 7.57 -25.26 21.22
N LEU A 4 6.68 -24.31 21.49
CA LEU A 4 6.98 -23.09 22.22
C LEU A 4 6.52 -23.26 23.67
N ILE A 5 7.40 -23.03 24.63
CA ILE A 5 7.08 -23.07 26.05
C ILE A 5 6.92 -21.64 26.55
N VAL A 6 5.75 -21.32 27.12
CA VAL A 6 5.44 -19.99 27.64
C VAL A 6 4.90 -20.07 29.07
N THR A 7 5.21 -19.05 29.86
CA THR A 7 4.72 -18.88 31.23
C THR A 7 3.70 -17.74 31.28
N THR A 8 2.55 -17.98 31.91
CA THR A 8 1.47 -16.99 32.04
C THR A 8 0.64 -17.21 33.31
N GLU A 9 0.45 -16.16 34.09
CA GLU A 9 -0.42 -16.17 35.28
C GLU A 9 -1.90 -16.42 34.93
N LYS A 10 -2.27 -16.34 33.65
CA LYS A 10 -3.65 -16.53 33.14
C LYS A 10 -3.79 -17.81 32.31
N ALA A 11 -3.12 -18.89 32.71
CA ALA A 11 -3.07 -20.15 31.97
C ALA A 11 -4.46 -20.74 31.67
N ASP A 12 -5.43 -20.66 32.58
CA ASP A 12 -6.79 -21.17 32.35
C ASP A 12 -7.56 -20.38 31.28
N ILE A 13 -7.40 -19.05 31.24
CA ILE A 13 -7.98 -18.19 30.21
C ILE A 13 -7.33 -18.48 28.85
N ALA A 14 -6.01 -18.64 28.84
CA ALA A 14 -5.23 -19.01 27.66
C ALA A 14 -5.67 -20.36 27.07
N LEU A 15 -5.85 -21.38 27.90
CA LEU A 15 -6.34 -22.70 27.48
C LEU A 15 -7.77 -22.64 26.93
N SER A 16 -8.66 -21.90 27.61
CA SER A 16 -10.05 -21.73 27.16
C SER A 16 -10.12 -21.05 25.79
N ARG A 17 -9.30 -20.01 25.56
CA ARG A 17 -9.18 -19.40 24.23
C ARG A 17 -8.57 -20.36 23.22
N ALA A 18 -7.50 -21.06 23.55
CA ALA A 18 -6.88 -22.04 22.66
C ALA A 18 -7.85 -23.10 22.16
N SER A 19 -8.71 -23.63 23.05
CA SER A 19 -9.76 -24.58 22.67
C SER A 19 -10.78 -23.98 21.69
N ALA A 20 -11.15 -22.71 21.84
CA ALA A 20 -12.09 -22.05 20.93
C ALA A 20 -11.55 -21.90 19.49
N TYR A 21 -10.23 -21.90 19.32
CA TYR A 21 -9.55 -21.77 18.03
C TYR A 21 -8.89 -23.08 17.58
N GLU A 22 -9.17 -24.22 18.24
CA GLU A 22 -8.54 -25.52 17.96
C GLU A 22 -7.00 -25.48 17.95
N ALA A 23 -6.42 -24.60 18.77
CA ALA A 23 -4.98 -24.48 18.94
C ALA A 23 -4.48 -25.60 19.88
N ALA A 24 -3.42 -26.29 19.45
CA ALA A 24 -2.80 -27.35 20.24
C ALA A 24 -1.94 -26.74 21.37
N VAL A 25 -2.60 -26.42 22.49
CA VAL A 25 -1.99 -25.87 23.70
C VAL A 25 -2.22 -26.80 24.87
N THR A 26 -1.14 -27.23 25.52
CA THR A 26 -1.19 -28.17 26.65
C THR A 26 -0.58 -27.53 27.88
N ARG A 27 -1.22 -27.69 29.04
CA ARG A 27 -0.62 -27.28 30.31
C ARG A 27 0.44 -28.29 30.72
N ILE A 28 1.66 -27.82 30.99
CA ILE A 28 2.73 -28.66 31.53
C ILE A 28 2.66 -28.63 33.05
N GLU A 29 2.72 -27.43 33.64
CA GLU A 29 2.74 -27.27 35.09
C GLU A 29 2.32 -25.85 35.48
N GLY A 30 1.40 -25.68 36.43
CA GLY A 30 1.01 -24.38 36.96
C GLY A 30 0.69 -23.33 35.88
N ILE A 31 1.60 -22.39 35.68
CA ILE A 31 1.50 -21.29 34.70
C ILE A 31 2.21 -21.59 33.36
N VAL A 32 2.79 -22.77 33.19
CA VAL A 32 3.57 -23.20 32.03
C VAL A 32 2.68 -23.90 31.01
N LEU A 33 2.66 -23.38 29.77
CA LEU A 33 1.97 -23.95 28.63
C LEU A 33 2.97 -24.37 27.55
N ALA A 34 2.68 -25.48 26.88
CA ALA A 34 3.31 -25.92 25.65
C ALA A 34 2.38 -25.64 24.47
N ILE A 35 2.86 -24.95 23.46
CA ILE A 35 2.12 -24.61 22.23
C ILE A 35 2.77 -25.32 21.07
N ASP A 36 2.01 -26.12 20.30
CA ASP A 36 2.51 -26.70 19.05
C ASP A 36 2.56 -25.63 17.96
N ILE A 37 3.75 -25.45 17.39
CA ILE A 37 4.04 -24.54 16.27
C ILE A 37 4.69 -25.31 15.11
N GLY A 38 4.36 -26.61 14.98
CA GLY A 38 4.95 -27.54 14.02
C GLY A 38 4.66 -27.23 12.55
N ASP A 39 3.57 -26.55 12.25
CA ASP A 39 3.18 -26.08 10.92
C ASP A 39 2.49 -24.70 10.96
N ALA A 40 2.34 -24.07 9.79
CA ALA A 40 1.76 -22.73 9.68
C ALA A 40 0.32 -22.67 10.22
N ALA A 41 -0.50 -23.67 9.94
CA ALA A 41 -1.89 -23.71 10.39
C ALA A 41 -2.00 -23.79 11.92
N SER A 42 -1.13 -24.59 12.56
CA SER A 42 -1.06 -24.72 14.02
C SER A 42 -0.56 -23.43 14.67
N ASN A 43 0.42 -22.77 14.04
CA ASN A 43 0.88 -21.45 14.46
C ASN A 43 -0.21 -20.38 14.34
N ASP A 44 -0.98 -20.35 13.25
CA ASP A 44 -2.06 -19.38 13.04
C ASP A 44 -3.20 -19.56 14.05
N ARG A 45 -3.60 -20.81 14.34
CA ARG A 45 -4.58 -21.13 15.39
C ARG A 45 -4.09 -20.67 16.77
N ALA A 46 -2.82 -20.92 17.08
CA ALA A 46 -2.23 -20.46 18.33
C ALA A 46 -2.22 -18.93 18.41
N LEU A 47 -1.74 -18.22 17.39
CA LEU A 47 -1.73 -16.76 17.34
C LEU A 47 -3.15 -16.20 17.57
N ALA A 48 -4.14 -16.70 16.82
CA ALA A 48 -5.53 -16.28 16.95
C ALA A 48 -6.09 -16.50 18.37
N ALA A 49 -5.80 -17.65 18.98
CA ALA A 49 -6.18 -17.93 20.38
C ALA A 49 -5.59 -16.93 21.37
N PHE A 50 -4.38 -16.44 21.11
CA PHE A 50 -3.72 -15.45 21.96
C PHE A 50 -4.05 -14.01 21.58
N GLY A 51 -4.97 -13.79 20.63
CA GLY A 51 -5.36 -12.46 20.17
C GLY A 51 -4.27 -11.76 19.35
N ALA A 52 -3.25 -12.51 18.91
CA ALA A 52 -2.36 -12.09 17.86
C ALA A 52 -3.04 -12.52 16.55
N ALA A 53 -3.58 -11.59 15.76
CA ALA A 53 -3.95 -11.98 14.40
C ALA A 53 -2.69 -12.59 13.75
N PRO A 54 -2.77 -13.75 13.07
CA PRO A 54 -1.67 -14.18 12.23
C PRO A 54 -1.39 -13.00 11.30
N ARG A 55 -0.27 -12.31 11.53
CA ARG A 55 0.21 -11.37 10.53
C ARG A 55 0.51 -12.27 9.35
N GLY A 56 -0.32 -12.20 8.32
CA GLY A 56 0.01 -12.80 7.04
C GLY A 56 1.44 -12.42 6.67
N ALA A 57 2.05 -13.18 5.76
CA ALA A 57 3.37 -12.82 5.25
C ALA A 57 3.39 -11.31 4.92
N PRO A 58 4.43 -10.58 5.36
CA PRO A 58 4.43 -9.13 5.25
C PRO A 58 4.22 -8.72 3.80
N ARG A 59 3.26 -7.81 3.55
CA ARG A 59 2.92 -7.34 2.21
C ARG A 59 3.91 -6.28 1.76
N ILE A 60 5.12 -6.76 1.45
CA ILE A 60 6.25 -5.97 1.01
C ILE A 60 6.44 -6.21 -0.49
N GLY A 61 6.69 -5.12 -1.21
CA GLY A 61 7.00 -5.18 -2.63
C GLY A 61 8.18 -4.29 -2.97
N GLU A 62 8.96 -4.74 -3.93
CA GLU A 62 10.18 -4.09 -4.37
C GLU A 62 10.22 -4.04 -5.90
N ALA A 63 10.80 -2.98 -6.43
CA ALA A 63 11.02 -2.83 -7.86
C ALA A 63 12.36 -2.13 -8.12
N ILE A 64 13.11 -2.65 -9.07
CA ILE A 64 14.29 -2.00 -9.65
C ILE A 64 13.98 -1.77 -11.13
N ARG A 65 14.13 -0.52 -11.58
CA ARG A 65 13.88 -0.13 -12.96
C ARG A 65 15.05 0.71 -13.45
N GLU A 66 15.63 0.32 -14.59
CA GLU A 66 16.79 1.01 -15.16
C GLU A 66 16.60 1.17 -16.68
N THR A 67 16.76 2.40 -17.14
CA THR A 67 16.78 2.79 -18.56
C THR A 67 18.01 3.66 -18.82
N LYS A 68 18.11 4.27 -20.00
CA LYS A 68 19.15 5.28 -20.27
C LYS A 68 18.83 6.64 -19.66
N GLU A 69 17.59 6.85 -19.22
CA GLU A 69 17.07 8.12 -18.70
C GLU A 69 17.03 8.09 -17.17
N THR A 70 16.69 6.94 -16.57
CA THR A 70 16.50 6.82 -15.13
C THR A 70 17.02 5.50 -14.56
N LYS A 71 17.42 5.53 -13.29
CA LYS A 71 17.72 4.35 -12.46
C LYS A 71 17.03 4.47 -11.12
N ILE A 72 16.18 3.50 -10.80
CA ILE A 72 15.20 3.61 -9.72
C ILE A 72 15.18 2.33 -8.89
N ALA A 73 15.16 2.50 -7.57
CA ALA A 73 14.86 1.45 -6.61
C ALA A 73 13.71 1.90 -5.70
N VAL A 74 12.69 1.05 -5.59
CA VAL A 74 11.54 1.25 -4.71
C VAL A 74 11.33 0.06 -3.80
N ARG A 75 10.95 0.34 -2.55
CA ARG A 75 10.41 -0.63 -1.61
C ARG A 75 9.18 -0.06 -0.90
N VAL A 76 8.11 -0.85 -0.83
CA VAL A 76 6.88 -0.54 -0.09
C VAL A 76 6.54 -1.64 0.91
N ASP A 77 5.88 -1.26 2.01
CA ASP A 77 5.27 -2.18 2.99
C ASP A 77 3.84 -1.68 3.23
N LEU A 78 2.83 -2.47 2.85
CA LEU A 78 1.43 -2.06 2.90
C LEU A 78 0.85 -2.07 4.32
N ASP A 79 1.54 -2.70 5.28
CA ASP A 79 1.04 -2.95 6.63
C ASP A 79 1.72 -2.10 7.70
N ARG A 80 2.67 -1.26 7.30
CA ARG A 80 3.54 -0.50 8.20
C ARG A 80 3.73 0.90 7.68
N ALA A 81 3.73 1.89 8.56
CA ALA A 81 3.92 3.31 8.21
C ALA A 81 5.27 3.87 8.66
N ASP A 82 6.11 3.04 9.28
CA ASP A 82 7.49 3.41 9.60
C ASP A 82 8.34 3.41 8.32
N ASP A 83 9.38 4.24 8.30
CA ASP A 83 10.42 4.25 7.26
C ASP A 83 10.00 4.85 5.89
N VAL A 84 9.83 6.16 5.88
CA VAL A 84 9.65 6.96 4.65
C VAL A 84 10.96 7.65 4.29
N ARG A 85 11.55 7.30 3.14
CA ARG A 85 12.75 7.93 2.57
C ARG A 85 12.57 8.06 1.08
N ILE A 86 12.41 9.27 0.57
CA ILE A 86 12.11 9.51 -0.83
C ILE A 86 13.13 10.51 -1.34
N ASP A 87 13.81 10.14 -2.42
CA ASP A 87 14.74 10.98 -3.15
C ASP A 87 14.57 10.71 -4.65
N THR A 88 13.74 11.50 -5.31
CA THR A 88 13.52 11.41 -6.75
C THR A 88 14.41 12.36 -7.55
N GLY A 89 15.09 13.30 -6.88
CA GLY A 89 15.65 14.50 -7.51
C GLY A 89 14.61 15.58 -7.88
N ALA A 90 13.31 15.34 -7.63
CA ALA A 90 12.22 16.29 -7.87
C ALA A 90 11.47 16.62 -6.57
N ALA A 91 11.96 17.63 -5.82
CA ALA A 91 11.52 17.92 -4.45
C ALA A 91 10.00 18.05 -4.24
N TYR A 92 9.27 18.65 -5.20
CA TYR A 92 7.81 18.74 -5.10
C TYR A 92 7.14 17.38 -5.29
N PHE A 93 7.69 16.53 -6.16
CA PHE A 93 7.19 15.17 -6.34
C PHE A 93 7.54 14.28 -5.14
N ASP A 94 8.71 14.46 -4.52
CA ASP A 94 9.04 13.83 -3.23
C ASP A 94 7.95 14.13 -2.19
N HIS A 95 7.58 15.40 -2.06
CA HIS A 95 6.51 15.83 -1.18
C HIS A 95 5.15 15.18 -1.50
N MET A 96 4.84 14.96 -2.78
CA MET A 96 3.61 14.26 -3.19
C MET A 96 3.64 12.76 -2.84
N LEU A 97 4.79 12.11 -2.99
CA LEU A 97 4.98 10.71 -2.61
C LEU A 97 4.92 10.53 -1.07
N GLU A 98 5.40 11.51 -0.30
CA GLU A 98 5.21 11.55 1.15
C GLU A 98 3.72 11.57 1.52
N GLN A 99 2.88 12.29 0.76
CA GLN A 99 1.43 12.28 0.99
C GLN A 99 0.83 10.89 0.77
N ILE A 100 1.32 10.13 -0.22
CA ILE A 100 0.91 8.73 -0.44
C ILE A 100 1.24 7.89 0.78
N ALA A 101 2.49 7.95 1.25
CA ALA A 101 2.94 7.16 2.40
C ALA A 101 2.15 7.51 3.67
N ALA A 102 2.09 8.80 4.02
CA ALA A 102 1.47 9.29 5.25
C ALA A 102 -0.03 8.99 5.32
N HIS A 103 -0.79 9.29 4.26
CA HIS A 103 -2.23 9.12 4.25
C HIS A 103 -2.67 7.70 3.90
N GLY A 104 -1.84 6.97 3.15
CA GLY A 104 -1.96 5.55 2.86
C GLY A 104 -1.70 4.66 4.07
N GLY A 105 -0.89 5.14 5.02
CA GLY A 105 -0.44 4.35 6.16
C GLY A 105 0.53 3.25 5.75
N ILE A 106 1.38 3.53 4.76
CA ILE A 106 2.36 2.59 4.18
C ILE A 106 3.78 3.15 4.32
N SER A 107 4.77 2.25 4.28
CA SER A 107 6.18 2.64 4.20
C SER A 107 6.54 2.83 2.74
N LEU A 108 7.45 3.76 2.48
CA LEU A 108 7.93 4.03 1.13
C LEU A 108 9.39 4.45 1.18
N THR A 109 10.26 3.60 0.65
CA THR A 109 11.63 3.97 0.30
C THR A 109 11.74 4.05 -1.22
N LEU A 110 12.16 5.19 -1.75
CA LEU A 110 12.37 5.40 -3.17
C LEU A 110 13.65 6.22 -3.38
N ALA A 111 14.54 5.71 -4.24
CA ALA A 111 15.70 6.45 -4.73
C ALA A 111 15.68 6.45 -6.26
N CYS A 112 15.94 7.61 -6.88
CA CYS A 112 16.06 7.78 -8.32
C CYS A 112 17.31 8.59 -8.68
N GLU A 113 18.07 8.09 -9.63
CA GLU A 113 19.00 8.88 -10.44
C GLU A 113 18.35 9.10 -11.80
N GLY A 114 17.90 10.32 -12.08
CA GLY A 114 17.18 10.68 -13.30
C GLY A 114 17.82 11.82 -14.07
N ASP A 115 17.46 11.96 -15.34
CA ASP A 115 17.95 12.97 -16.28
C ASP A 115 17.31 14.36 -16.11
N THR A 116 17.16 14.80 -14.85
CA THR A 116 16.49 16.05 -14.44
C THR A 116 17.00 17.33 -15.12
N GLN A 117 18.21 17.31 -15.69
CA GLN A 117 18.76 18.40 -16.50
C GLN A 117 18.07 18.57 -17.87
N VAL A 118 17.37 17.54 -18.37
CA VAL A 118 16.56 17.61 -19.60
C VAL A 118 15.22 18.23 -19.24
N ASP A 119 14.44 17.51 -18.44
CA ASP A 119 13.25 17.96 -17.70
C ASP A 119 12.93 16.93 -16.60
N LEU A 120 11.79 17.08 -15.91
CA LEU A 120 11.36 16.15 -14.86
C LEU A 120 10.46 15.01 -15.37
N HIS A 121 10.17 14.94 -16.67
CA HIS A 121 9.16 14.04 -17.22
C HIS A 121 9.52 12.57 -16.99
N HIS A 122 10.67 12.14 -17.50
CA HIS A 122 11.10 10.74 -17.38
C HIS A 122 11.26 10.34 -15.91
N THR A 123 11.86 11.21 -15.10
CA THR A 123 12.06 11.00 -13.66
C THR A 123 10.72 10.75 -12.95
N ILE A 124 9.73 11.62 -13.13
CA ILE A 124 8.42 11.48 -12.46
C ILE A 124 7.64 10.28 -13.01
N GLU A 125 7.60 10.08 -14.32
CA GLU A 125 6.92 8.95 -14.95
C GLU A 125 7.48 7.62 -14.45
N ASP A 126 8.79 7.45 -14.51
CA ASP A 126 9.45 6.19 -14.22
C ASP A 126 9.41 5.87 -12.72
N CYS A 127 9.45 6.89 -11.86
CA CYS A 127 9.22 6.73 -10.42
C CYS A 127 7.78 6.24 -10.15
N ALA A 128 6.79 6.79 -10.85
CA ALA A 128 5.40 6.35 -10.73
C ALA A 128 5.21 4.90 -11.22
N LEU A 129 5.87 4.52 -12.32
CA LEU A 129 5.87 3.13 -12.82
C LEU A 129 6.53 2.16 -11.82
N ALA A 130 7.71 2.51 -11.29
CA ALA A 130 8.42 1.70 -10.30
C ALA A 130 7.62 1.56 -8.99
N LEU A 131 6.99 2.65 -8.53
CA LEU A 131 6.10 2.61 -7.38
C LEU A 131 4.92 1.67 -7.61
N GLY A 132 4.25 1.77 -8.75
CA GLY A 132 3.11 0.89 -9.02
C GLY A 132 3.52 -0.59 -9.20
N GLN A 133 4.71 -0.88 -9.75
CA GLN A 133 5.28 -2.23 -9.78
C GLN A 133 5.49 -2.78 -8.37
N ALA A 134 6.09 -1.99 -7.48
CA ALA A 134 6.31 -2.39 -6.09
C ALA A 134 4.99 -2.59 -5.33
N LEU A 135 3.99 -1.71 -5.53
CA LEU A 135 2.64 -1.89 -4.98
C LEU A 135 1.98 -3.18 -5.49
N SER A 136 2.09 -3.47 -6.79
CA SER A 136 1.56 -4.71 -7.38
C SER A 136 2.22 -5.95 -6.78
N ALA A 137 3.55 -5.93 -6.63
CA ALA A 137 4.30 -7.00 -5.99
C ALA A 137 3.86 -7.22 -4.54
N ALA A 138 3.67 -6.14 -3.77
CA ALA A 138 3.21 -6.20 -2.38
C ALA A 138 1.78 -6.74 -2.25
N LEU A 139 0.93 -6.48 -3.25
CA LEU A 139 -0.45 -6.96 -3.30
C LEU A 139 -0.55 -8.46 -3.63
N GLY A 140 0.44 -9.04 -4.31
CA GLY A 140 0.47 -10.45 -4.68
C GLY A 140 -0.80 -10.89 -5.42
N GLU A 141 -1.45 -11.96 -4.94
CA GLU A 141 -2.72 -12.46 -5.51
C GLU A 141 -3.92 -11.53 -5.24
N ARG A 142 -3.73 -10.40 -4.55
CA ARG A 142 -4.79 -9.46 -4.13
C ARG A 142 -5.90 -10.17 -3.35
N ARG A 143 -5.50 -11.20 -2.59
CA ARG A 143 -6.39 -12.03 -1.78
C ARG A 143 -6.73 -11.32 -0.48
N GLY A 144 -8.00 -11.36 -0.10
CA GLY A 144 -8.48 -10.88 1.19
C GLY A 144 -8.63 -9.37 1.32
N ILE A 145 -8.22 -8.58 0.32
CA ILE A 145 -8.32 -7.11 0.38
C ILE A 145 -9.75 -6.63 0.06
N ALA A 146 -10.10 -5.44 0.55
CA ALA A 146 -11.37 -4.75 0.25
C ALA A 146 -11.53 -4.41 -1.25
N ARG A 147 -10.41 -4.35 -1.99
CA ARG A 147 -10.28 -4.13 -3.44
C ARG A 147 -10.67 -2.73 -3.94
N TYR A 148 -11.68 -2.12 -3.34
CA TYR A 148 -12.23 -0.84 -3.75
C TYR A 148 -11.95 0.26 -2.73
N GLY A 149 -11.77 1.49 -3.19
CA GLY A 149 -11.59 2.65 -2.32
C GLY A 149 -12.03 3.96 -2.97
N PHE A 150 -12.51 4.89 -2.15
CA PHE A 150 -13.09 6.18 -2.56
C PHE A 150 -12.75 7.28 -1.54
N THR A 151 -12.68 8.55 -1.96
CA THR A 151 -12.26 9.69 -1.08
C THR A 151 -12.88 11.04 -1.49
N LEU A 152 -12.90 12.02 -0.57
CA LEU A 152 -13.59 13.33 -0.65
C LEU A 152 -12.77 14.46 0.09
N PRO A 153 -13.18 15.76 0.10
CA PRO A 153 -12.40 17.01 -0.18
C PRO A 153 -11.22 17.41 0.76
N MET A 154 -10.45 18.44 0.34
CA MET A 154 -9.40 19.14 1.12
C MET A 154 -9.40 20.66 0.87
N ASP A 155 -9.69 21.46 1.91
CA ASP A 155 -9.76 22.93 1.85
C ASP A 155 -10.67 23.46 0.74
N GLU A 156 -10.21 24.39 -0.12
CA GLU A 156 -10.98 24.88 -1.26
C GLU A 156 -10.92 23.94 -2.48
N ALA A 157 -10.01 22.96 -2.44
CA ALA A 157 -9.89 21.93 -3.46
C ALA A 157 -10.76 20.69 -3.12
N GLU A 158 -11.36 20.10 -4.13
CA GLU A 158 -12.01 18.80 -4.01
C GLU A 158 -11.40 17.86 -5.03
N ALA A 159 -10.69 16.84 -4.54
CA ALA A 159 -10.26 15.70 -5.33
C ALA A 159 -11.10 14.47 -4.96
N LYS A 160 -11.64 13.81 -5.99
CA LYS A 160 -12.36 12.54 -5.90
C LYS A 160 -11.51 11.48 -6.59
N VAL A 161 -11.12 10.47 -5.83
CA VAL A 161 -10.37 9.33 -6.36
C VAL A 161 -11.15 8.06 -6.07
N SER A 162 -11.31 7.23 -7.09
CA SER A 162 -11.85 5.87 -6.97
C SER A 162 -10.88 4.86 -7.55
N ILE A 163 -10.65 3.77 -6.82
CA ILE A 163 -9.71 2.70 -7.19
C ILE A 163 -10.44 1.35 -7.24
N ASP A 164 -10.18 0.56 -8.29
CA ASP A 164 -10.46 -0.88 -8.36
C ASP A 164 -9.14 -1.63 -8.56
N LEU A 165 -8.69 -2.37 -7.55
CA LEU A 165 -7.53 -3.27 -7.61
C LEU A 165 -7.89 -4.58 -8.34
N GLY A 166 -8.52 -4.42 -9.52
CA GLY A 166 -9.16 -5.49 -10.27
C GLY A 166 -8.30 -6.10 -11.37
N GLY A 167 -7.03 -5.73 -11.48
CA GLY A 167 -6.10 -6.32 -12.45
C GLY A 167 -6.14 -5.72 -13.85
N ARG A 168 -6.97 -4.70 -14.06
CA ARG A 168 -7.17 -4.09 -15.38
C ARG A 168 -6.69 -2.64 -15.32
N PRO A 169 -5.59 -2.30 -16.01
CA PRO A 169 -5.09 -0.94 -16.01
C PRO A 169 -6.07 -0.03 -16.75
N TYR A 170 -6.56 1.00 -16.06
CA TYR A 170 -7.42 2.02 -16.66
C TYR A 170 -7.27 3.33 -15.90
N SER A 171 -7.15 4.46 -16.59
CA SER A 171 -6.98 5.76 -15.94
C SER A 171 -7.93 6.79 -16.54
N VAL A 172 -8.64 7.50 -15.66
CA VAL A 172 -9.42 8.70 -16.00
C VAL A 172 -8.92 9.85 -15.15
N PHE A 173 -8.66 11.00 -15.76
CA PHE A 173 -8.27 12.21 -15.04
C PHE A 173 -9.08 13.39 -15.55
N GLU A 174 -9.91 13.96 -14.69
CA GLU A 174 -10.78 15.10 -14.98
C GLU A 174 -10.37 16.28 -14.10
N GLY A 175 -9.69 17.26 -14.68
CA GLY A 175 -9.24 18.44 -13.95
C GLY A 175 -8.40 19.33 -14.85
N ALA A 176 -8.33 20.61 -14.50
CA ALA A 176 -7.53 21.59 -15.20
C ALA A 176 -6.62 22.32 -14.21
N PHE A 177 -5.39 22.56 -14.65
CA PHE A 177 -4.40 23.36 -13.93
C PHE A 177 -4.18 24.66 -14.70
N ALA A 178 -4.12 25.78 -13.97
CA ALA A 178 -3.99 27.10 -14.59
C ALA A 178 -2.52 27.46 -14.85
N ALA A 179 -1.66 27.11 -13.89
CA ALA A 179 -0.22 27.25 -13.98
C ALA A 179 0.39 26.04 -14.70
N PRO A 180 1.40 26.26 -15.57
CA PRO A 180 2.15 25.16 -16.17
C PRO A 180 3.08 24.47 -15.16
N LEU A 181 3.48 25.18 -14.10
CA LEU A 181 4.42 24.70 -13.09
C LEU A 181 3.93 25.02 -11.67
N ILE A 182 4.24 24.13 -10.71
CA ILE A 182 4.22 24.40 -9.28
C ILE A 182 5.66 24.27 -8.77
N GLY A 183 6.32 25.40 -8.51
CA GLY A 183 7.78 25.41 -8.36
C GLY A 183 8.44 24.93 -9.65
N GLN A 184 9.10 23.76 -9.61
CA GLN A 184 9.69 23.12 -10.80
C GLN A 184 8.83 21.98 -11.37
N TYR A 185 7.76 21.59 -10.68
CA TYR A 185 6.92 20.46 -11.07
C TYR A 185 5.96 20.83 -12.21
N PRO A 186 6.02 20.17 -13.38
CA PRO A 186 5.05 20.40 -14.46
C PRO A 186 3.68 19.87 -14.08
N THR A 187 2.66 20.72 -14.09
CA THR A 187 1.32 20.36 -13.59
C THR A 187 0.67 19.24 -14.40
N GLU A 188 1.02 19.13 -15.69
CA GLU A 188 0.62 18.03 -16.57
C GLU A 188 1.06 16.64 -16.06
N MET A 189 2.17 16.58 -15.32
CA MET A 189 2.66 15.32 -14.75
C MET A 189 1.70 14.76 -13.70
N THR A 190 0.81 15.57 -13.13
CA THR A 190 -0.20 15.06 -12.17
C THR A 190 -1.07 13.99 -12.80
N ALA A 191 -1.61 14.24 -13.99
CA ALA A 191 -2.41 13.24 -14.71
C ALA A 191 -1.55 12.07 -15.18
N HIS A 192 -0.29 12.34 -15.56
CA HIS A 192 0.63 11.31 -16.03
C HIS A 192 0.98 10.30 -14.93
N VAL A 193 1.24 10.78 -13.70
CA VAL A 193 1.53 9.93 -12.53
C VAL A 193 0.40 8.93 -12.28
N PHE A 194 -0.86 9.37 -12.27
CA PHE A 194 -2.00 8.46 -12.04
C PHE A 194 -2.17 7.45 -13.17
N ARG A 195 -1.88 7.84 -14.42
CA ARG A 195 -1.86 6.91 -15.56
C ARG A 195 -0.77 5.84 -15.39
N SER A 196 0.44 6.26 -15.05
CA SER A 196 1.58 5.35 -14.84
C SER A 196 1.34 4.41 -13.65
N LEU A 197 0.77 4.91 -12.55
CA LEU A 197 0.36 4.09 -11.41
C LEU A 197 -0.73 3.08 -11.80
N ALA A 198 -1.79 3.51 -12.49
CA ALA A 198 -2.87 2.61 -12.93
C ALA A 198 -2.33 1.46 -13.79
N GLN A 199 -1.41 1.79 -14.71
CA GLN A 199 -0.76 0.84 -15.60
C GLN A 199 0.06 -0.21 -14.84
N SER A 200 0.93 0.23 -13.94
CA SER A 200 1.91 -0.65 -13.28
C SER A 200 1.33 -1.41 -12.07
N ILE A 201 0.35 -0.84 -11.36
CA ILE A 201 -0.41 -1.55 -10.32
C ILE A 201 -1.32 -2.61 -10.94
N GLY A 202 -1.79 -2.38 -12.17
CA GLY A 202 -2.89 -3.14 -12.78
C GLY A 202 -4.23 -2.78 -12.14
N ALA A 203 -4.50 -1.47 -12.00
CA ALA A 203 -5.71 -0.95 -11.34
C ALA A 203 -6.48 -0.01 -12.26
N ALA A 204 -7.80 0.07 -12.04
CA ALA A 204 -8.57 1.19 -12.56
C ALA A 204 -8.51 2.33 -11.53
N ILE A 205 -8.02 3.50 -11.95
CA ILE A 205 -7.89 4.70 -11.12
C ILE A 205 -8.60 5.85 -11.83
N HIS A 206 -9.65 6.38 -11.21
CA HIS A 206 -10.33 7.58 -11.71
C HIS A 206 -10.08 8.72 -10.74
N VAL A 207 -9.69 9.86 -11.28
CA VAL A 207 -9.41 11.09 -10.52
C VAL A 207 -10.23 12.22 -11.12
N ALA A 208 -10.96 12.96 -10.28
CA ALA A 208 -11.60 14.21 -10.66
C ALA A 208 -11.21 15.29 -9.65
N VAL A 209 -10.79 16.48 -10.11
CA VAL A 209 -10.33 17.55 -9.24
C VAL A 209 -10.84 18.93 -9.67
N LYS A 210 -11.27 19.73 -8.70
CA LYS A 210 -11.60 21.15 -8.83
C LYS A 210 -10.98 21.94 -7.67
N GLY A 211 -10.75 23.24 -7.89
CA GLY A 211 -10.14 24.13 -6.89
C GLY A 211 -9.50 25.34 -7.56
N GLU A 212 -9.14 26.33 -6.75
CA GLU A 212 -8.53 27.58 -7.23
C GLU A 212 -7.00 27.49 -7.30
N ASN A 213 -6.37 26.92 -6.26
CA ASN A 213 -4.93 26.80 -6.19
C ASN A 213 -4.42 25.47 -6.79
N ASP A 214 -3.50 25.54 -7.75
CA ASP A 214 -2.94 24.34 -8.40
C ASP A 214 -2.13 23.44 -7.46
N HIS A 215 -1.42 24.03 -6.49
CA HIS A 215 -0.77 23.27 -5.42
C HIS A 215 -1.81 22.44 -4.64
N HIS A 216 -2.86 23.10 -4.15
CA HIS A 216 -3.89 22.43 -3.36
C HIS A 216 -4.61 21.35 -4.17
N LYS A 217 -4.89 21.59 -5.46
CA LYS A 217 -5.45 20.58 -6.36
C LYS A 217 -4.53 19.37 -6.51
N THR A 218 -3.25 19.57 -6.80
CA THR A 218 -2.30 18.45 -6.95
C THR A 218 -2.18 17.68 -5.64
N GLU A 219 -1.94 18.35 -4.51
CA GLU A 219 -1.81 17.72 -3.21
C GLU A 219 -3.09 16.98 -2.78
N ALA A 220 -4.27 17.57 -3.06
CA ALA A 220 -5.55 16.91 -2.83
C ALA A 220 -5.66 15.60 -3.61
N CYS A 221 -5.25 15.55 -4.89
CA CYS A 221 -5.25 14.31 -5.68
C CYS A 221 -4.39 13.21 -5.05
N PHE A 222 -3.18 13.52 -4.58
CA PHE A 222 -2.28 12.54 -3.97
C PHE A 222 -2.80 12.06 -2.61
N LYS A 223 -3.28 12.96 -1.75
CA LYS A 223 -3.90 12.61 -0.46
C LYS A 223 -5.16 11.77 -0.64
N ALA A 224 -6.00 12.16 -1.60
CA ALA A 224 -7.18 11.43 -2.01
C ALA A 224 -6.82 10.00 -2.45
N PHE A 225 -5.88 9.86 -3.38
CA PHE A 225 -5.40 8.56 -3.84
C PHE A 225 -4.88 7.71 -2.69
N ALA A 226 -4.08 8.28 -1.79
CA ALA A 226 -3.54 7.59 -0.62
C ALA A 226 -4.65 7.02 0.28
N ARG A 227 -5.70 7.81 0.56
CA ARG A 227 -6.86 7.37 1.36
C ARG A 227 -7.68 6.29 0.66
N ALA A 228 -7.92 6.45 -0.63
CA ALA A 228 -8.61 5.43 -1.43
C ALA A 228 -7.79 4.13 -1.49
N LEU A 229 -6.47 4.22 -1.67
CA LEU A 229 -5.58 3.07 -1.68
C LEU A 229 -5.62 2.36 -0.33
N ARG A 230 -5.50 3.08 0.79
CA ARG A 230 -5.59 2.52 2.15
C ARG A 230 -6.87 1.70 2.36
N ALA A 231 -8.01 2.23 1.92
CA ALA A 231 -9.26 1.50 1.98
C ALA A 231 -9.19 0.23 1.12
N ALA A 232 -8.78 0.35 -0.15
CA ALA A 232 -8.72 -0.75 -1.10
C ALA A 232 -7.78 -1.89 -0.68
N ILE A 233 -6.68 -1.58 0.02
CA ILE A 233 -5.70 -2.58 0.48
C ILE A 233 -6.01 -3.14 1.87
N THR A 234 -7.07 -2.68 2.55
CA THR A 234 -7.45 -3.20 3.86
C THR A 234 -7.83 -4.68 3.75
N VAL A 235 -7.30 -5.52 4.63
CA VAL A 235 -7.63 -6.96 4.66
C VAL A 235 -8.95 -7.15 5.40
N GLU A 236 -9.95 -7.72 4.74
CA GLU A 236 -11.29 -7.98 5.26
C GLU A 236 -11.64 -9.49 5.29
N GLY A 237 -10.74 -10.35 4.78
CA GLY A 237 -10.93 -11.80 4.76
C GLY A 237 -9.77 -12.53 4.07
N ASP A 238 -10.06 -13.72 3.53
CA ASP A 238 -9.08 -14.61 2.88
C ASP A 238 -9.46 -15.00 1.44
N ALA A 239 -10.65 -14.58 0.98
CA ALA A 239 -11.13 -14.85 -0.36
C ALA A 239 -10.55 -13.86 -1.38
N VAL A 240 -10.41 -14.29 -2.63
CA VAL A 240 -10.16 -13.36 -3.73
C VAL A 240 -11.45 -12.55 -3.95
N PRO A 241 -11.42 -11.20 -3.90
CA PRO A 241 -12.62 -10.37 -4.02
C PRO A 241 -13.08 -10.24 -5.49
N SER A 242 -13.36 -11.37 -6.14
CA SER A 242 -13.73 -11.47 -7.55
C SER A 242 -14.68 -12.64 -7.78
N THR A 243 -15.82 -12.39 -8.43
CA THR A 243 -16.76 -13.44 -8.83
C THR A 243 -16.18 -14.41 -9.88
N LYS A 244 -15.09 -14.03 -10.55
CA LYS A 244 -14.36 -14.89 -11.49
C LYS A 244 -13.41 -15.87 -10.77
N GLY A 245 -13.24 -15.75 -9.46
CA GLY A 245 -12.30 -16.54 -8.67
C GLY A 245 -10.82 -16.15 -8.82
N ALA A 246 -10.52 -15.15 -9.66
CA ALA A 246 -9.17 -14.63 -9.89
C ALA A 246 -9.20 -13.13 -10.18
N ILE A 247 -8.06 -12.47 -9.92
CA ILE A 247 -7.74 -11.11 -10.37
C ILE A 247 -6.46 -11.24 -11.19
N LEU A 248 -6.54 -10.88 -12.48
CA LEU A 248 -5.47 -11.05 -13.46
C LEU A 248 -4.46 -9.89 -13.44
#